data_AF-A0A2S9YT22-F1
#
_entry.id   AF-A0A2S9YT22-F1
#
_cell.length_a   1.000
_cell.length_b   1.000
_cell.length_c   1.000
_cell.angle_alpha   90.00
_cell.angle_beta   90.00
_cell.angle_gamma   90.00
#
_symmetry.space_group_name_H-M   'P 1'
#
loop_
_entity.id
_entity.type
_entity.pdbx_description
1 polymer ?
#
loop_
_entity_poly.entity_id
_entity_poly.type
_entity_poly.pdbx_seq_one_letter_code
_entity_poly.pdbx_strand_id
1 'polypeptide(L)'
;MTMKLRLVALGGLGALMGLLGCLGPNPLIDAGEHGSESATSDNAGDGESGDGDPGDGDPGDGDPGDGDPDPGHCDNGMLDGNETDLDCGGSCSACEQGSACEIGDDCQSLVCDADECAAPSCIDDVENGDELEVDCGGSCRFCAHSPYVAQLDDFPGAHVGYPDVAMFEDGVFAVTYSSYATSEIRVRWFDEFAVPLGGGVTTGGEFMLSDVRALIASEDLDTHNLYAVLTGLDAMSSSRDAFSIRLGPDTPASSWPIYFGPAAVNTANGVLDGDIATFVWLQDGQVFLRRYNYALDIPVAVASLANPDFAQRPAGWPVIALRNGVSVVAWVACDAMDPNSCDIELRSSDFGWIEDAPVQVSLPPEKRSGLKLAIAEDDRVGLIWTGGASNDRKIWAAQLNPELAPDGAPWLLQDSIPSIGYPNGDVAALEDGTFAFAWPDSVDKRVHIRRFSGPELPLVTDVGDEAPWPASELATQVHMSASGNLLTVVWLGGVNNLVRLQGQVLSY
;
A
#
# COMPACT_ATOMS: atom_id res chain seq x y z
N MET A 1 -4.60 18.29 -54.19
CA MET A 1 -5.86 17.54 -54.36
C MET A 1 -6.64 17.66 -53.06
N THR A 2 -7.68 18.48 -53.08
CA THR A 2 -8.57 18.78 -51.95
C THR A 2 -9.64 17.71 -51.84
N MET A 3 -9.78 17.06 -50.68
CA MET A 3 -10.88 16.13 -50.42
C MET A 3 -11.77 16.67 -49.30
N LYS A 4 -13.03 16.90 -49.66
CA LYS A 4 -14.07 17.54 -48.86
C LYS A 4 -14.74 16.56 -47.91
N LEU A 5 -14.92 17.00 -46.68
CA LEU A 5 -15.87 16.52 -45.66
C LEU A 5 -17.31 16.44 -46.23
N ARG A 6 -18.05 15.39 -45.87
CA ARG A 6 -19.52 15.35 -45.95
C ARG A 6 -20.10 15.07 -44.56
N LEU A 7 -20.67 16.13 -44.00
CA LEU A 7 -21.61 16.14 -42.89
C LEU A 7 -22.96 15.58 -43.37
N VAL A 8 -23.60 14.70 -42.60
CA VAL A 8 -25.03 14.39 -42.76
C VAL A 8 -25.70 14.68 -41.42
N ALA A 9 -26.58 15.68 -41.43
CA ALA A 9 -27.55 15.96 -40.39
C ALA A 9 -28.94 15.63 -40.93
N LEU A 10 -29.73 14.88 -40.18
CA LEU A 10 -31.19 14.81 -40.33
C LEU A 10 -31.83 14.91 -38.93
N GLY A 11 -32.46 16.04 -38.64
CA GLY A 11 -33.67 16.10 -37.79
C GLY A 11 -34.90 15.85 -38.67
N GLY A 12 -36.11 15.59 -38.18
CA GLY A 12 -36.66 15.54 -36.83
C GLY A 12 -38.18 15.26 -36.92
N LEU A 13 -38.87 15.39 -35.76
CA LEU A 13 -40.33 15.32 -35.51
C LEU A 13 -40.97 13.92 -35.62
N GLY A 14 -41.76 13.41 -34.69
CA GLY A 14 -42.34 13.92 -33.43
C GLY A 14 -43.72 13.27 -33.23
N ALA A 15 -44.05 12.77 -32.03
CA ALA A 15 -45.41 12.74 -31.46
C ALA A 15 -45.44 12.11 -30.05
N LEU A 16 -46.23 12.77 -29.21
CA LEU A 16 -46.51 12.62 -27.78
C LEU A 16 -47.49 11.48 -27.45
N MET A 17 -47.25 10.77 -26.34
CA MET A 17 -48.19 10.21 -25.34
C MET A 17 -47.31 9.39 -24.37
N GLY A 18 -47.19 9.62 -23.06
CA GLY A 18 -48.18 10.04 -22.07
C GLY A 18 -48.68 8.80 -21.32
N LEU A 19 -48.00 8.38 -20.24
CA LEU A 19 -48.58 7.67 -19.09
C LEU A 19 -47.58 7.58 -17.92
N LEU A 20 -48.02 8.10 -16.78
CA LEU A 20 -47.42 7.98 -15.45
C LEU A 20 -47.57 6.56 -14.90
N GLY A 21 -46.64 6.22 -13.99
CA GLY A 21 -46.98 5.53 -12.74
C GLY A 21 -46.64 4.05 -12.68
N CYS A 22 -45.60 3.72 -11.89
CA CYS A 22 -45.72 2.95 -10.65
C CYS A 22 -44.33 2.74 -10.05
N LEU A 23 -43.96 3.61 -9.11
CA LEU A 23 -42.99 3.29 -8.07
C LEU A 23 -43.71 2.39 -7.06
N GLY A 24 -43.30 1.13 -6.99
CA GLY A 24 -43.70 0.17 -5.97
C GLY A 24 -42.64 0.10 -4.86
N PRO A 25 -43.03 -0.28 -3.63
CA PRO A 25 -42.40 0.19 -2.40
C PRO A 25 -41.16 -0.61 -1.99
N ASN A 26 -40.20 0.09 -1.39
CA ASN A 26 -39.07 -0.49 -0.65
C ASN A 26 -39.58 -1.38 0.49
N PRO A 27 -39.03 -2.60 0.65
CA PRO A 27 -39.22 -3.37 1.88
C PRO A 27 -38.38 -2.78 3.01
N LEU A 28 -39.07 -2.41 4.10
CA LEU A 28 -38.49 -2.12 5.41
C LEU A 28 -37.85 -3.40 5.95
N ILE A 29 -36.53 -3.37 6.17
CA ILE A 29 -35.84 -4.33 7.02
C ILE A 29 -35.87 -3.77 8.44
N ASP A 30 -36.55 -4.53 9.29
CA ASP A 30 -36.69 -4.38 10.73
C ASP A 30 -35.41 -4.93 11.39
N ALA A 31 -34.61 -4.04 11.98
CA ALA A 31 -33.50 -4.43 12.83
C ALA A 31 -34.04 -4.59 14.26
N GLY A 32 -34.07 -5.84 14.70
CA GLY A 32 -34.58 -6.26 15.99
C GLY A 32 -33.79 -5.69 17.17
N GLU A 33 -34.55 -5.14 18.10
CA GLU A 33 -34.17 -4.77 19.46
C GLU A 33 -34.14 -6.04 20.33
N HIS A 34 -32.96 -6.45 20.78
CA HIS A 34 -32.78 -7.16 22.05
C HIS A 34 -32.63 -6.06 23.12
N GLY A 35 -33.43 -5.93 24.17
CA GLY A 35 -34.02 -6.96 25.01
C GLY A 35 -33.53 -6.70 26.44
N SER A 36 -34.26 -5.89 27.21
CA SER A 36 -34.20 -5.96 28.68
C SER A 36 -35.61 -5.93 29.23
N GLU A 37 -36.02 -7.08 29.75
CA GLU A 37 -37.28 -7.27 30.44
C GLU A 37 -37.12 -6.79 31.89
N SER A 38 -38.06 -5.98 32.36
CA SER A 38 -38.53 -6.07 33.74
C SER A 38 -39.95 -5.56 33.84
N ALA A 39 -40.87 -6.52 33.85
CA ALA A 39 -42.26 -6.33 34.19
C ALA A 39 -42.46 -6.36 35.70
N THR A 40 -43.08 -5.31 36.24
CA THR A 40 -44.16 -5.33 37.26
C THR A 40 -44.83 -3.95 37.17
N SER A 41 -46.13 -3.70 37.30
CA SER A 41 -47.36 -4.47 37.41
C SER A 41 -48.48 -3.41 37.29
N ASP A 42 -49.60 -3.79 36.69
CA ASP A 42 -50.81 -2.99 36.53
C ASP A 42 -51.30 -2.38 37.86
N ASN A 43 -51.88 -1.16 37.84
CA ASN A 43 -53.35 -1.02 37.79
C ASN A 43 -53.83 0.44 37.86
N ALA A 44 -54.97 0.65 37.19
CA ALA A 44 -56.06 1.59 37.44
C ALA A 44 -55.79 3.11 37.33
N GLY A 45 -56.35 3.68 36.25
CA GLY A 45 -56.72 5.09 36.20
C GLY A 45 -58.17 5.28 36.61
N ASP A 46 -58.42 6.36 37.35
CA ASP A 46 -59.74 6.95 37.58
C ASP A 46 -59.57 8.47 37.39
N GLY A 47 -60.40 9.06 36.53
CA GLY A 47 -60.42 10.51 36.31
C GLY A 47 -61.20 11.26 37.38
N GLU A 48 -60.90 12.55 37.55
CA GLU A 48 -61.86 13.52 38.05
C GLU A 48 -61.57 14.92 37.51
N SER A 49 -62.65 15.66 37.29
CA SER A 49 -62.73 16.98 36.67
C SER A 49 -62.72 18.08 37.74
N GLY A 50 -62.23 19.28 37.40
CA GLY A 50 -62.45 20.53 38.14
C GLY A 50 -61.55 21.62 37.54
N ASP A 51 -62.10 22.52 36.73
CA ASP A 51 -62.68 23.82 37.11
C ASP A 51 -61.58 24.85 37.45
N GLY A 52 -61.45 25.86 36.58
CA GLY A 52 -60.29 26.74 36.53
C GLY A 52 -60.33 28.00 37.40
N ASP A 53 -59.24 28.78 37.30
CA ASP A 53 -59.20 30.23 37.46
C ASP A 53 -57.87 30.76 36.82
N PRO A 54 -57.85 31.88 36.09
CA PRO A 54 -56.63 32.52 35.61
C PRO A 54 -56.17 33.54 36.66
N GLY A 55 -55.06 33.23 37.33
CA GLY A 55 -54.83 33.71 38.69
C GLY A 55 -53.75 34.74 38.87
N ASP A 56 -52.54 34.30 39.23
CA ASP A 56 -51.76 35.05 40.21
C ASP A 56 -50.29 35.14 39.78
N GLY A 57 -49.81 36.36 39.56
CA GLY A 57 -48.39 36.63 39.57
C GLY A 57 -47.89 36.67 41.00
N ASP A 58 -46.89 35.84 41.31
CA ASP A 58 -46.03 35.99 42.48
C ASP A 58 -44.57 36.06 42.00
N PRO A 59 -43.85 37.16 42.25
CA PRO A 59 -42.44 37.27 41.95
C PRO A 59 -41.62 36.88 43.19
N GLY A 60 -40.93 35.75 43.08
CA GLY A 60 -39.75 35.50 43.90
C GLY A 60 -39.79 34.18 44.63
N ASP A 61 -39.49 33.12 43.89
CA ASP A 61 -38.86 31.94 44.45
C ASP A 61 -37.49 31.83 43.81
N GLY A 62 -36.45 32.02 44.63
CA GLY A 62 -35.08 31.69 44.28
C GLY A 62 -34.99 30.18 44.16
N ASP A 63 -35.24 29.70 42.96
CA ASP A 63 -35.03 28.32 42.55
C ASP A 63 -33.53 28.12 42.28
N PRO A 64 -32.83 27.26 43.04
CA PRO A 64 -31.50 26.82 42.65
C PRO A 64 -31.65 25.83 41.49
N GLY A 65 -31.89 26.40 40.31
CA GLY A 65 -31.80 25.78 38.98
C GLY A 65 -31.99 24.28 38.95
N ASP A 66 -33.24 23.85 38.83
CA ASP A 66 -33.54 22.63 38.11
C ASP A 66 -33.02 22.84 36.67
N GLY A 67 -31.81 22.33 36.40
CA GLY A 67 -31.06 22.52 35.16
C GLY A 67 -31.82 22.01 33.94
N ASP A 68 -32.64 22.88 33.36
CA ASP A 68 -33.00 22.82 31.96
C ASP A 68 -31.71 23.13 31.17
N PRO A 69 -31.25 22.25 30.26
CA PRO A 69 -30.02 22.48 29.52
C PRO A 69 -30.24 23.69 28.62
N ASP A 70 -29.72 24.85 29.02
CA ASP A 70 -29.65 26.01 28.14
C ASP A 70 -28.75 25.60 26.95
N PRO A 71 -29.27 25.58 25.71
CA PRO A 71 -28.47 25.21 24.55
C PRO A 71 -27.27 26.13 24.32
N GLY A 72 -27.19 27.27 25.03
CA GLY A 72 -26.10 28.22 24.95
C GLY A 72 -25.00 28.07 25.99
N HIS A 73 -24.95 27.01 26.81
CA HIS A 73 -23.88 26.85 27.80
C HIS A 73 -22.53 26.47 27.15
N CYS A 74 -22.55 25.51 26.22
CA CYS A 74 -21.39 24.96 25.49
C CYS A 74 -20.56 25.91 24.60
N ASP A 75 -20.74 27.23 24.65
CA ASP A 75 -20.03 28.22 23.81
C ASP A 75 -20.03 29.63 24.46
N ASN A 76 -20.20 29.72 25.80
CA ASN A 76 -20.44 30.97 26.51
C ASN A 76 -19.20 31.57 27.21
N GLY A 77 -18.07 30.84 27.22
CA GLY A 77 -16.82 31.24 27.86
C GLY A 77 -16.83 31.08 29.38
N MET A 78 -17.70 30.26 29.94
CA MET A 78 -17.84 29.99 31.37
C MET A 78 -18.03 28.50 31.60
N LEU A 79 -17.34 27.94 32.60
CA LEU A 79 -17.58 26.56 33.05
C LEU A 79 -18.91 26.52 33.82
N ASP A 80 -20.00 26.15 33.14
CA ASP A 80 -21.32 25.99 33.72
C ASP A 80 -22.09 24.79 33.14
N GLY A 81 -23.32 24.58 33.61
CA GLY A 81 -24.08 23.36 33.29
C GLY A 81 -23.41 22.10 33.82
N ASN A 82 -23.13 21.14 32.93
CA ASN A 82 -22.44 19.88 33.22
C ASN A 82 -21.12 19.74 32.44
N GLU A 83 -20.53 20.85 32.01
CA GLU A 83 -19.22 20.88 31.38
C GLU A 83 -18.11 20.43 32.33
N THR A 84 -17.08 19.78 31.80
CA THR A 84 -15.90 19.36 32.57
C THR A 84 -14.70 20.29 32.35
N ASP A 85 -14.67 21.03 31.24
CA ASP A 85 -13.78 22.17 31.01
C ASP A 85 -14.54 23.27 30.25
N LEU A 86 -13.94 24.45 30.11
CA LEU A 86 -14.58 25.64 29.55
C LEU A 86 -15.21 25.37 28.18
N ASP A 87 -16.55 25.42 28.11
CA ASP A 87 -17.35 25.21 26.89
C ASP A 87 -17.23 23.78 26.29
N CYS A 88 -16.87 22.75 27.08
CA CYS A 88 -16.75 21.37 26.60
C CYS A 88 -16.95 20.30 27.70
N GLY A 89 -17.21 19.05 27.27
CA GLY A 89 -17.45 17.91 28.16
C GLY A 89 -18.90 17.80 28.66
N GLY A 90 -19.26 16.66 29.25
CA GLY A 90 -20.60 16.37 29.74
C GLY A 90 -21.66 16.32 28.64
N SER A 91 -22.52 17.34 28.56
CA SER A 91 -23.54 17.44 27.49
C SER A 91 -23.09 18.25 26.28
N CYS A 92 -21.90 18.84 26.34
CA CYS A 92 -21.28 19.60 25.27
C CYS A 92 -20.40 18.72 24.37
N SER A 93 -19.77 19.33 23.36
CA SER A 93 -18.77 18.62 22.55
C SER A 93 -17.60 18.17 23.42
N ALA A 94 -17.00 17.03 23.07
CA ALA A 94 -15.85 16.50 23.77
C ALA A 94 -14.65 17.47 23.71
N CYS A 95 -13.93 17.57 24.83
CA CYS A 95 -12.79 18.44 25.04
C CYS A 95 -11.53 17.96 24.32
N GLU A 96 -10.66 18.91 23.96
CA GLU A 96 -9.34 18.64 23.38
C GLU A 96 -8.34 18.11 24.43
N GLN A 97 -7.23 17.54 23.96
CA GLN A 97 -6.14 17.06 24.82
C GLN A 97 -5.69 18.12 25.85
N GLY A 98 -5.51 17.69 27.10
CA GLY A 98 -5.05 18.52 28.22
C GLY A 98 -6.15 19.34 28.90
N SER A 99 -7.39 19.24 28.43
CA SER A 99 -8.57 19.83 29.09
C SER A 99 -9.03 18.97 30.26
N ALA A 100 -9.76 19.53 31.21
CA ALA A 100 -10.31 18.80 32.34
C ALA A 100 -11.47 17.87 31.94
N CYS A 101 -11.54 16.70 32.59
CA CYS A 101 -12.56 15.67 32.32
C CYS A 101 -12.93 14.91 33.60
N GLU A 102 -14.12 14.29 33.60
CA GLU A 102 -14.55 13.37 34.67
C GLU A 102 -14.66 11.92 34.17
N ILE A 103 -15.05 11.74 32.90
CA ILE A 103 -15.19 10.44 32.23
C ILE A 103 -14.58 10.48 30.82
N GLY A 104 -14.36 9.31 30.22
CA GLY A 104 -13.81 9.20 28.87
C GLY A 104 -14.61 10.00 27.84
N ASP A 105 -15.94 9.93 27.87
CA ASP A 105 -16.84 10.61 26.92
C ASP A 105 -16.68 12.15 26.90
N ASP A 106 -16.08 12.74 27.95
CA ASP A 106 -15.78 14.17 27.98
C ASP A 106 -14.63 14.55 27.06
N CYS A 107 -13.82 13.59 26.60
CA CYS A 107 -12.61 13.80 25.82
C CYS A 107 -12.76 13.32 24.38
N GLN A 108 -12.17 14.04 23.42
CA GLN A 108 -12.15 13.60 22.02
C GLN A 108 -11.42 12.26 21.84
N SER A 109 -10.43 11.98 22.70
CA SER A 109 -9.73 10.70 22.76
C SER A 109 -10.53 9.59 23.43
N LEU A 110 -11.66 9.90 24.07
CA LEU A 110 -12.39 8.99 24.94
C LEU A 110 -11.59 8.53 26.17
N VAL A 111 -10.44 9.16 26.46
CA VAL A 111 -9.55 8.83 27.58
C VAL A 111 -9.39 10.01 28.51
N CYS A 112 -9.99 9.89 29.69
CA CYS A 112 -9.75 10.79 30.81
C CYS A 112 -8.75 10.15 31.78
N ASP A 113 -7.51 10.65 31.80
CA ASP A 113 -6.46 10.18 32.70
C ASP A 113 -6.02 11.30 33.64
N ALA A 114 -5.98 11.00 34.94
CA ALA A 114 -5.64 11.97 35.98
C ALA A 114 -6.44 13.29 35.91
N ASP A 115 -7.74 13.21 35.61
CA ASP A 115 -8.68 14.34 35.46
C ASP A 115 -8.35 15.27 34.27
N GLU A 116 -7.51 14.83 33.32
CA GLU A 116 -7.18 15.53 32.09
C GLU A 116 -7.39 14.64 30.85
N CYS A 117 -7.84 15.21 29.74
CA CYS A 117 -7.98 14.49 28.49
C CYS A 117 -6.61 14.08 27.95
N ALA A 118 -6.34 12.78 27.95
CA ALA A 118 -5.10 12.21 27.44
C ALA A 118 -5.10 12.22 25.89
N ALA A 119 -3.91 12.19 25.28
CA ALA A 119 -3.83 11.91 23.85
C ALA A 119 -4.24 10.44 23.59
N PRO A 120 -4.87 10.15 22.42
CA PRO A 120 -5.02 8.79 21.90
C PRO A 120 -3.72 7.99 22.04
N SER A 121 -3.81 6.74 22.48
CA SER A 121 -2.66 5.87 22.71
C SER A 121 -2.98 4.43 22.33
N CYS A 122 -2.08 3.79 21.58
CA CYS A 122 -2.20 2.40 21.11
C CYS A 122 -2.19 1.28 22.19
N ILE A 123 -2.42 1.62 23.45
CA ILE A 123 -2.44 0.72 24.61
C ILE A 123 -3.41 1.24 25.70
N ASP A 124 -4.39 2.07 25.31
CA ASP A 124 -5.35 2.69 26.24
C ASP A 124 -6.69 1.93 26.34
N ASP A 125 -6.79 0.77 25.68
CA ASP A 125 -7.96 -0.11 25.62
C ASP A 125 -9.21 0.57 25.00
N VAL A 126 -9.04 1.66 24.24
CA VAL A 126 -10.13 2.41 23.58
C VAL A 126 -9.83 2.63 22.10
N GLU A 127 -10.79 2.28 21.23
CA GLU A 127 -10.70 2.57 19.80
C GLU A 127 -10.84 4.09 19.55
N ASN A 128 -9.71 4.77 19.38
CA ASN A 128 -9.65 6.22 19.22
C ASN A 128 -8.57 6.66 18.20
N GLY A 129 -8.47 7.96 17.93
CA GLY A 129 -7.50 8.47 16.97
C GLY A 129 -7.74 7.97 15.54
N ASP A 130 -6.76 7.30 14.95
CA ASP A 130 -6.82 6.68 13.62
C ASP A 130 -6.74 5.14 13.68
N GLU A 131 -6.97 4.54 14.85
CA GLU A 131 -7.06 3.09 15.02
C GLU A 131 -8.18 2.47 14.18
N LEU A 132 -7.96 1.22 13.74
CA LEU A 132 -8.98 0.46 12.99
C LEU A 132 -9.71 -0.56 13.85
N GLU A 133 -9.08 -1.01 14.94
CA GLU A 133 -9.71 -1.72 16.06
C GLU A 133 -9.01 -1.26 17.34
N VAL A 134 -9.59 -1.55 18.52
CA VAL A 134 -9.01 -1.18 19.83
C VAL A 134 -7.50 -1.47 19.91
N ASP A 135 -6.70 -0.42 20.10
CA ASP A 135 -5.24 -0.46 20.27
C ASP A 135 -4.45 -1.03 19.06
N CYS A 136 -5.02 -0.98 17.85
CA CYS A 136 -4.35 -1.46 16.64
C CYS A 136 -4.80 -0.78 15.34
N GLY A 137 -3.95 -0.91 14.32
CA GLY A 137 -4.19 -0.31 13.01
C GLY A 137 -3.94 1.19 12.96
N GLY A 138 -3.97 1.77 11.76
CA GLY A 138 -3.62 3.18 11.54
C GLY A 138 -2.24 3.52 12.11
N SER A 139 -2.19 4.40 13.13
CA SER A 139 -0.98 4.77 13.86
C SER A 139 -0.45 3.73 14.83
N CYS A 140 -1.15 2.62 15.00
CA CYS A 140 -0.80 1.57 15.94
C CYS A 140 -0.24 0.32 15.25
N ARG A 141 0.13 -0.67 16.06
CA ARG A 141 0.64 -1.96 15.59
C ARG A 141 -0.38 -2.66 14.68
N PHE A 142 0.10 -3.60 13.86
CA PHE A 142 -0.75 -4.51 13.10
C PHE A 142 -1.76 -5.24 14.02
N CYS A 143 -3.03 -5.30 13.61
CA CYS A 143 -4.11 -5.90 14.38
C CYS A 143 -3.98 -7.44 14.46
N ALA A 144 -3.62 -8.07 13.34
CA ALA A 144 -3.42 -9.51 13.29
C ALA A 144 -2.33 -9.92 12.30
N HIS A 145 -1.96 -11.19 12.36
CA HIS A 145 -1.02 -11.79 11.42
C HIS A 145 -1.33 -13.27 11.19
N SER A 146 -1.05 -13.76 9.99
CA SER A 146 -1.10 -15.19 9.67
C SER A 146 -0.05 -15.96 10.48
N PRO A 147 -0.08 -17.30 10.51
CA PRO A 147 1.07 -18.08 10.94
C PRO A 147 2.31 -17.78 10.07
N TYR A 148 3.49 -17.75 10.69
CA TYR A 148 4.77 -17.67 9.99
C TYR A 148 5.01 -18.93 9.13
N VAL A 149 5.40 -18.74 7.87
CA VAL A 149 5.73 -19.84 6.96
C VAL A 149 7.23 -19.84 6.65
N ALA A 150 7.94 -20.85 7.19
CA ALA A 150 9.38 -21.01 6.99
C ALA A 150 9.79 -21.47 5.58
N GLN A 151 8.82 -21.94 4.79
CA GLN A 151 9.06 -22.46 3.45
C GLN A 151 7.82 -22.28 2.56
N LEU A 152 7.73 -21.13 1.91
CA LEU A 152 6.76 -20.83 0.85
C LEU A 152 7.18 -21.45 -0.49
N ASP A 153 8.45 -21.84 -0.66
CA ASP A 153 8.90 -22.55 -1.86
C ASP A 153 8.62 -24.06 -1.80
N ASP A 154 8.52 -24.70 -2.97
CA ASP A 154 8.33 -26.15 -3.10
C ASP A 154 9.49 -26.87 -3.80
N PHE A 155 10.70 -26.28 -3.75
CA PHE A 155 11.89 -26.87 -4.36
C PHE A 155 12.61 -27.85 -3.42
N PRO A 156 12.61 -29.17 -3.71
CA PRO A 156 13.29 -30.13 -2.84
C PRO A 156 14.81 -29.96 -2.92
N GLY A 157 15.44 -29.67 -1.77
CA GLY A 157 16.91 -29.69 -1.62
C GLY A 157 17.73 -28.65 -2.41
N ALA A 158 17.11 -27.65 -3.04
CA ALA A 158 17.81 -26.57 -3.73
C ALA A 158 17.70 -25.24 -2.96
N HIS A 159 18.70 -24.37 -3.12
CA HIS A 159 18.58 -22.97 -2.72
C HIS A 159 17.65 -22.24 -3.68
N VAL A 160 16.82 -21.34 -3.16
CA VAL A 160 15.97 -20.46 -3.96
C VAL A 160 16.47 -19.02 -3.93
N GLY A 161 16.09 -18.24 -4.95
CA GLY A 161 16.47 -16.84 -5.10
C GLY A 161 15.48 -16.03 -5.92
N TYR A 162 15.72 -14.71 -5.95
CA TYR A 162 14.95 -13.73 -6.72
C TYR A 162 13.44 -13.85 -6.51
N PRO A 163 12.98 -13.77 -5.24
CA PRO A 163 11.56 -13.83 -4.98
C PRO A 163 10.86 -12.57 -5.47
N ASP A 164 9.56 -12.66 -5.65
CA ASP A 164 8.68 -11.51 -5.74
C ASP A 164 7.28 -11.93 -5.27
N VAL A 165 6.45 -10.97 -4.89
CA VAL A 165 5.10 -11.22 -4.38
C VAL A 165 4.11 -10.25 -5.01
N ALA A 166 2.90 -10.74 -5.28
CA ALA A 166 1.78 -9.93 -5.73
C ALA A 166 0.50 -10.41 -5.04
N MET A 167 -0.26 -9.48 -4.48
CA MET A 167 -1.53 -9.72 -3.82
C MET A 167 -2.69 -9.27 -4.72
N PHE A 168 -3.79 -10.01 -4.66
CA PHE A 168 -5.05 -9.73 -5.33
C PHE A 168 -6.00 -8.99 -4.37
N GLU A 169 -7.03 -8.34 -4.92
CA GLU A 169 -8.00 -7.55 -4.15
C GLU A 169 -8.78 -8.38 -3.11
N ASP A 170 -8.92 -9.69 -3.35
CA ASP A 170 -9.59 -10.62 -2.42
C ASP A 170 -8.65 -11.22 -1.35
N GLY A 171 -7.41 -10.75 -1.23
CA GLY A 171 -6.45 -11.20 -0.22
C GLY A 171 -5.66 -12.46 -0.61
N VAL A 172 -6.02 -13.13 -1.71
CA VAL A 172 -5.16 -14.18 -2.30
C VAL A 172 -3.84 -13.53 -2.71
N PHE A 173 -2.72 -14.24 -2.54
CA PHE A 173 -1.44 -13.75 -3.03
C PHE A 173 -0.65 -14.85 -3.72
N ALA A 174 0.22 -14.43 -4.63
CA ALA A 174 1.14 -15.30 -5.33
C ALA A 174 2.59 -14.90 -5.05
N VAL A 175 3.46 -15.90 -4.97
CA VAL A 175 4.90 -15.72 -4.85
C VAL A 175 5.62 -16.42 -5.98
N THR A 176 6.61 -15.74 -6.55
CA THR A 176 7.52 -16.30 -7.54
C THR A 176 8.89 -16.51 -6.93
N TYR A 177 9.63 -17.51 -7.40
CA TYR A 177 10.99 -17.81 -6.95
C TYR A 177 11.72 -18.69 -7.96
N SER A 178 13.04 -18.63 -7.98
CA SER A 178 13.86 -19.45 -8.87
C SER A 178 14.81 -20.37 -8.11
N SER A 179 15.03 -21.56 -8.66
CA SER A 179 16.01 -22.52 -8.13
C SER A 179 17.41 -22.19 -8.63
N TYR A 180 18.38 -22.00 -7.73
CA TYR A 180 19.78 -21.80 -8.13
C TYR A 180 20.41 -23.05 -8.75
N ALA A 181 19.86 -24.24 -8.51
CA ALA A 181 20.39 -25.49 -9.03
C ALA A 181 19.94 -25.76 -10.48
N THR A 182 18.69 -25.42 -10.80
CA THR A 182 18.07 -25.76 -12.09
C THR A 182 17.75 -24.54 -12.94
N SER A 183 17.83 -23.33 -12.40
CA SER A 183 17.32 -22.09 -13.02
C SER A 183 15.82 -22.17 -13.36
N GLU A 184 15.10 -23.11 -12.75
CA GLU A 184 13.65 -23.25 -12.92
C GLU A 184 12.95 -22.16 -12.10
N ILE A 185 12.02 -21.45 -12.73
CA ILE A 185 11.18 -20.44 -12.07
C ILE A 185 9.83 -21.09 -11.75
N ARG A 186 9.30 -20.85 -10.56
CA ARG A 186 7.97 -21.31 -10.14
C ARG A 186 7.17 -20.18 -9.54
N VAL A 187 5.85 -20.31 -9.67
CA VAL A 187 4.88 -19.45 -9.00
C VAL A 187 3.91 -20.29 -8.19
N ARG A 188 3.55 -19.82 -6.99
CA ARG A 188 2.62 -20.47 -6.07
C ARG A 188 1.61 -19.47 -5.52
N TRP A 189 0.38 -19.93 -5.30
CA TRP A 189 -0.72 -19.16 -4.75
C TRP A 189 -1.06 -19.61 -3.33
N PHE A 190 -1.48 -18.64 -2.52
CA PHE A 190 -1.82 -18.79 -1.12
C PHE A 190 -3.05 -17.95 -0.80
N ASP A 191 -3.84 -18.36 0.18
CA ASP A 191 -4.88 -17.51 0.77
C ASP A 191 -4.28 -16.45 1.71
N GLU A 192 -5.12 -15.56 2.23
CA GLU A 192 -4.77 -14.50 3.20
C GLU A 192 -4.13 -15.03 4.50
N PHE A 193 -4.24 -16.33 4.79
CA PHE A 193 -3.63 -16.98 5.95
C PHE A 193 -2.32 -17.70 5.62
N ALA A 194 -1.77 -17.47 4.43
CA ALA A 194 -0.58 -18.13 3.89
C ALA A 194 -0.72 -19.65 3.76
N VAL A 195 -1.94 -20.16 3.56
CA VAL A 195 -2.20 -21.57 3.24
C VAL A 195 -2.11 -21.76 1.73
N PRO A 196 -1.34 -22.74 1.25
CA PRO A 196 -1.17 -22.95 -0.19
C PRO A 196 -2.47 -23.43 -0.84
N LEU A 197 -2.88 -22.74 -1.91
CA LEU A 197 -4.05 -23.09 -2.73
C LEU A 197 -3.75 -24.16 -3.79
N GLY A 198 -2.47 -24.55 -3.91
CA GLY A 198 -2.02 -25.57 -4.86
C GLY A 198 -0.52 -25.82 -4.82
N GLY A 199 -0.05 -26.61 -5.78
CA GLY A 199 1.38 -26.81 -6.05
C GLY A 199 1.97 -25.67 -6.88
N GLY A 200 3.30 -25.58 -6.95
CA GLY A 200 3.97 -24.63 -7.83
C GLY A 200 3.76 -24.92 -9.31
N VAL A 201 3.45 -23.86 -10.04
CA VAL A 201 3.39 -23.87 -11.51
C VAL A 201 4.75 -23.43 -12.03
N THR A 202 5.41 -24.29 -12.80
CA THR A 202 6.68 -23.96 -13.46
C THR A 202 6.43 -22.96 -14.59
N THR A 203 7.24 -21.89 -14.61
CA THR A 203 7.22 -20.86 -15.65
C THR A 203 8.60 -20.68 -16.26
N GLY A 204 8.65 -20.14 -17.48
CA GLY A 204 9.90 -19.79 -18.14
C GLY A 204 10.81 -20.96 -18.52
N GLY A 205 10.33 -22.21 -18.53
CA GLY A 205 11.10 -23.39 -18.92
C GLY A 205 11.63 -23.38 -20.36
N GLU A 206 11.19 -22.42 -21.17
CA GLU A 206 11.67 -22.17 -22.53
C GLU A 206 12.87 -21.19 -22.58
N PHE A 207 13.11 -20.45 -21.49
CA PHE A 207 14.13 -19.39 -21.42
C PHE A 207 15.34 -19.81 -20.58
N MET A 208 16.53 -19.67 -21.16
CA MET A 208 17.80 -19.92 -20.48
C MET A 208 18.25 -18.67 -19.72
N LEU A 209 18.90 -18.84 -18.56
CA LEU A 209 19.41 -17.71 -17.74
C LEU A 209 18.34 -16.65 -17.45
N SER A 210 17.11 -17.10 -17.18
CA SER A 210 15.97 -16.23 -16.91
C SER A 210 15.95 -15.82 -15.44
N ASP A 211 15.82 -14.51 -15.22
CA ASP A 211 15.57 -13.94 -13.89
C ASP A 211 14.19 -13.29 -13.90
N VAL A 212 13.42 -13.55 -12.84
CA VAL A 212 12.19 -12.80 -12.56
C VAL A 212 12.57 -11.41 -12.08
N ARG A 213 11.84 -10.41 -12.56
CA ARG A 213 12.08 -9.02 -12.21
C ARG A 213 10.86 -8.29 -11.65
N ALA A 214 9.67 -8.76 -11.99
CA ALA A 214 8.41 -8.26 -11.44
C ALA A 214 7.35 -9.36 -11.47
N LEU A 215 6.47 -9.36 -10.47
CA LEU A 215 5.24 -10.12 -10.40
C LEU A 215 4.08 -9.15 -10.24
N ILE A 216 3.03 -9.31 -11.05
CA ILE A 216 1.92 -8.36 -11.12
C ILE A 216 0.62 -9.16 -11.07
N ALA A 217 -0.23 -8.90 -10.09
CA ALA A 217 -1.56 -9.50 -9.99
C ALA A 217 -2.52 -8.85 -11.00
N SER A 218 -3.43 -9.62 -11.57
CA SER A 218 -4.53 -9.07 -12.38
C SER A 218 -5.74 -8.71 -11.53
N GLU A 219 -6.57 -7.81 -12.03
CA GLU A 219 -7.89 -7.47 -11.44
C GLU A 219 -8.93 -8.61 -11.60
N ASP A 220 -8.63 -9.63 -12.42
CA ASP A 220 -9.52 -10.78 -12.60
C ASP A 220 -9.38 -11.80 -11.45
N LEU A 221 -10.28 -11.66 -10.48
CA LEU A 221 -10.38 -12.52 -9.29
C LEU A 221 -10.97 -13.91 -9.57
N ASP A 222 -11.63 -14.13 -10.71
CA ASP A 222 -12.17 -15.46 -11.03
C ASP A 222 -11.06 -16.44 -11.44
N THR A 223 -9.97 -15.91 -12.02
CA THR A 223 -8.88 -16.71 -12.56
C THR A 223 -7.57 -16.58 -11.80
N HIS A 224 -7.43 -15.56 -10.93
CA HIS A 224 -6.19 -15.20 -10.23
C HIS A 224 -4.97 -15.23 -11.16
N ASN A 225 -5.16 -14.72 -12.37
CA ASN A 225 -4.09 -14.62 -13.34
C ASN A 225 -3.06 -13.59 -12.88
N LEU A 226 -1.81 -13.84 -13.21
CA LEU A 226 -0.71 -12.95 -12.93
C LEU A 226 0.19 -12.80 -14.15
N TYR A 227 0.95 -11.72 -14.14
CA TYR A 227 1.93 -11.39 -15.15
C TYR A 227 3.31 -11.36 -14.50
N ALA A 228 4.22 -12.19 -15.00
CA ALA A 228 5.61 -12.20 -14.58
C ALA A 228 6.48 -11.55 -15.65
N VAL A 229 7.30 -10.56 -15.27
CA VAL A 229 8.30 -9.95 -16.15
C VAL A 229 9.63 -10.66 -15.97
N LEU A 230 10.15 -11.20 -17.06
CA LEU A 230 11.39 -11.98 -17.09
C LEU A 230 12.43 -11.33 -17.98
N THR A 231 13.70 -11.57 -17.65
CA THR A 231 14.83 -11.26 -18.52
C THR A 231 15.69 -12.50 -18.72
N GLY A 232 15.87 -12.95 -19.96
CA GLY A 232 16.52 -14.22 -20.25
C GLY A 232 16.93 -14.37 -21.71
N LEU A 233 17.43 -15.55 -22.08
CA LEU A 233 17.78 -15.92 -23.44
C LEU A 233 16.73 -16.89 -24.00
N ASP A 234 16.09 -16.50 -25.09
CA ASP A 234 15.34 -17.45 -25.92
C ASP A 234 16.30 -18.22 -26.85
N ALA A 235 15.90 -19.40 -27.31
CA ALA A 235 16.70 -20.28 -28.16
C ALA A 235 17.15 -19.62 -29.49
N MET A 236 16.43 -18.59 -29.94
CA MET A 236 16.75 -17.84 -31.15
C MET A 236 17.52 -16.54 -30.90
N SER A 237 17.76 -16.16 -29.64
CA SER A 237 18.37 -14.87 -29.27
C SER A 237 19.88 -14.94 -29.16
N SER A 238 20.56 -13.91 -29.69
CA SER A 238 22.01 -13.71 -29.50
C SER A 238 22.35 -12.90 -28.25
N SER A 239 21.35 -12.29 -27.63
CA SER A 239 21.43 -11.32 -26.54
C SER A 239 20.26 -11.54 -25.59
N ARG A 240 20.39 -11.07 -24.35
CA ARG A 240 19.35 -11.21 -23.34
C ARG A 240 18.17 -10.31 -23.68
N ASP A 241 16.97 -10.87 -23.66
CA ASP A 241 15.71 -10.22 -24.03
C ASP A 241 14.79 -10.08 -22.82
N ALA A 242 13.68 -9.36 -22.99
CA ALA A 242 12.65 -9.17 -21.98
C ALA A 242 11.31 -9.77 -22.43
N PHE A 243 10.67 -10.51 -21.54
CA PHE A 243 9.43 -11.23 -21.79
C PHE A 243 8.43 -10.95 -20.67
N SER A 244 7.15 -10.99 -21.01
CA SER A 244 6.07 -11.13 -20.04
C SER A 244 5.45 -12.51 -20.17
N ILE A 245 5.14 -13.14 -19.04
CA ILE A 245 4.40 -14.41 -19.00
C ILE A 245 3.10 -14.18 -18.23
N ARG A 246 1.96 -14.53 -18.84
CA ARG A 246 0.68 -14.65 -18.16
C ARG A 246 0.47 -16.09 -17.74
N LEU A 247 0.08 -16.31 -16.49
CA LEU A 247 -0.26 -17.62 -15.95
C LEU A 247 -1.27 -17.47 -14.81
N GLY A 248 -1.99 -18.54 -14.51
CA GLY A 248 -2.91 -18.63 -13.37
C GLY A 248 -2.78 -20.01 -12.72
N PRO A 249 -3.48 -20.28 -11.61
CA PRO A 249 -3.49 -21.60 -10.97
C PRO A 249 -3.93 -22.71 -11.93
N ASP A 250 -4.95 -22.41 -12.75
CA ASP A 250 -5.53 -23.33 -13.74
C ASP A 250 -5.37 -22.85 -15.19
N THR A 251 -4.73 -21.69 -15.40
CA THR A 251 -4.51 -21.10 -16.72
C THR A 251 -3.12 -21.50 -17.25
N PRO A 252 -3.02 -22.12 -18.44
CA PRO A 252 -1.74 -22.41 -19.06
C PRO A 252 -0.89 -21.15 -19.25
N ALA A 253 0.42 -21.28 -18.97
CA ALA A 253 1.35 -20.18 -19.19
C ALA A 253 1.41 -19.78 -20.67
N SER A 254 1.38 -18.48 -20.92
CA SER A 254 1.53 -17.86 -22.24
C SER A 254 2.53 -16.73 -22.16
N SER A 255 3.38 -16.56 -23.18
CA SER A 255 4.48 -15.60 -23.16
C SER A 255 4.40 -14.62 -24.32
N TRP A 256 4.82 -13.37 -24.06
CA TRP A 256 4.89 -12.30 -25.05
C TRP A 256 6.24 -11.58 -24.96
N PRO A 257 6.88 -11.26 -26.10
CA PRO A 257 8.11 -10.49 -26.11
C PRO A 257 7.82 -9.01 -25.80
N ILE A 258 8.48 -8.47 -24.78
CA ILE A 258 8.49 -7.03 -24.48
C ILE A 258 9.49 -6.34 -25.42
N TYR A 259 10.68 -6.93 -25.50
CA TYR A 259 11.77 -6.51 -26.37
C TYR A 259 12.52 -7.73 -26.91
N PHE A 260 12.84 -7.68 -28.20
CA PHE A 260 13.69 -8.63 -28.89
C PHE A 260 14.65 -7.86 -29.78
N GLY A 261 15.96 -7.95 -29.52
CA GLY A 261 16.91 -7.18 -30.30
C GLY A 261 18.37 -7.43 -29.94
N PRO A 262 19.31 -6.81 -30.68
CA PRO A 262 20.75 -7.09 -30.55
C PRO A 262 21.37 -6.55 -29.26
N ALA A 263 20.78 -5.52 -28.65
CA ALA A 263 21.23 -4.99 -27.36
C ALA A 263 20.68 -5.86 -26.23
N ALA A 264 21.54 -6.20 -25.26
CA ALA A 264 21.15 -7.03 -24.13
C ALA A 264 20.35 -6.22 -23.11
N VAL A 265 19.23 -6.77 -22.68
CA VAL A 265 18.42 -6.26 -21.57
C VAL A 265 18.97 -6.77 -20.25
N ASN A 266 19.39 -5.86 -19.38
CA ASN A 266 19.99 -6.22 -18.09
C ASN A 266 18.92 -6.49 -17.03
N THR A 267 17.88 -5.66 -17.02
CA THR A 267 16.76 -5.74 -16.08
C THR A 267 15.52 -5.14 -16.75
N ALA A 268 14.35 -5.59 -16.30
CA ALA A 268 13.05 -5.08 -16.71
C ALA A 268 12.16 -4.99 -15.48
N ASN A 269 11.05 -4.28 -15.56
CA ASN A 269 10.00 -4.23 -14.54
C ASN A 269 8.68 -3.90 -15.26
N GLY A 270 7.54 -4.04 -14.59
CA GLY A 270 6.26 -3.68 -15.18
C GLY A 270 5.15 -3.52 -14.16
N VAL A 271 4.06 -2.94 -14.64
CA VAL A 271 2.80 -2.70 -13.92
C VAL A 271 1.64 -2.95 -14.88
N LEU A 272 0.45 -3.17 -14.35
CA LEU A 272 -0.77 -3.45 -15.11
C LEU A 272 -1.87 -2.47 -14.71
N ASP A 273 -2.60 -1.97 -15.70
CA ASP A 273 -3.78 -1.11 -15.58
C ASP A 273 -4.91 -1.74 -16.43
N GLY A 274 -5.80 -2.51 -15.81
CA GLY A 274 -6.73 -3.38 -16.54
C GLY A 274 -6.02 -4.26 -17.59
N ASP A 275 -6.30 -4.02 -18.88
CA ASP A 275 -5.69 -4.75 -20.00
C ASP A 275 -4.35 -4.17 -20.49
N ILE A 276 -3.91 -3.03 -19.96
CA ILE A 276 -2.71 -2.32 -20.42
C ILE A 276 -1.56 -2.59 -19.47
N ALA A 277 -0.57 -3.36 -19.91
CA ALA A 277 0.69 -3.46 -19.20
C ALA A 277 1.67 -2.38 -19.63
N THR A 278 2.32 -1.75 -18.65
CA THR A 278 3.42 -0.81 -18.86
C THR A 278 4.71 -1.46 -18.40
N PHE A 279 5.66 -1.61 -19.33
CA PHE A 279 6.95 -2.22 -19.06
C PHE A 279 8.05 -1.17 -19.12
N VAL A 280 9.04 -1.32 -18.25
CA VAL A 280 10.31 -0.61 -18.31
C VAL A 280 11.46 -1.59 -18.43
N TRP A 281 12.50 -1.22 -19.17
CA TRP A 281 13.71 -2.04 -19.22
C TRP A 281 14.97 -1.19 -19.41
N LEU A 282 16.10 -1.78 -19.00
CA LEU A 282 17.42 -1.18 -19.10
C LEU A 282 18.24 -1.86 -20.20
N GLN A 283 18.75 -1.07 -21.13
CA GLN A 283 19.75 -1.49 -22.12
C GLN A 283 20.79 -0.38 -22.31
N ASP A 284 22.09 -0.71 -22.29
CA ASP A 284 23.19 0.25 -22.52
C ASP A 284 23.10 1.57 -21.70
N GLY A 285 22.62 1.48 -20.45
CA GLY A 285 22.45 2.65 -19.56
C GLY A 285 21.20 3.50 -19.86
N GLN A 286 20.37 3.09 -20.80
CA GLN A 286 19.13 3.74 -21.21
C GLN A 286 17.91 3.01 -20.62
N VAL A 287 16.97 3.78 -20.06
CA VAL A 287 15.69 3.30 -19.55
C VAL A 287 14.62 3.57 -20.58
N PHE A 288 14.00 2.51 -21.07
CA PHE A 288 12.89 2.59 -22.00
C PHE A 288 11.58 2.23 -21.31
N LEU A 289 10.50 2.87 -21.72
CA LEU A 289 9.13 2.55 -21.34
C LEU A 289 8.33 2.15 -22.57
N ARG A 290 7.51 1.10 -22.46
CA ARG A 290 6.56 0.68 -23.50
C ARG A 290 5.27 0.16 -22.89
N ARG A 291 4.16 0.46 -23.55
CA ARG A 291 2.83 -0.04 -23.17
C ARG A 291 2.34 -1.09 -24.15
N TYR A 292 1.69 -2.13 -23.65
CA TYR A 292 1.12 -3.24 -24.39
C TYR A 292 -0.32 -3.47 -23.95
N ASN A 293 -1.23 -3.61 -24.90
CA ASN A 293 -2.63 -3.91 -24.61
C ASN A 293 -2.89 -5.40 -24.87
N TYR A 294 -3.19 -6.15 -23.81
CA TYR A 294 -3.44 -7.59 -23.89
C TYR A 294 -4.77 -7.95 -24.53
N ALA A 295 -5.81 -7.14 -24.35
CA ALA A 295 -7.11 -7.39 -24.99
C ALA A 295 -7.04 -7.26 -26.52
N LEU A 296 -6.17 -6.39 -27.02
CA LEU A 296 -5.98 -6.15 -28.46
C LEU A 296 -4.75 -6.86 -29.03
N ASP A 297 -3.92 -7.50 -28.20
CA ASP A 297 -2.68 -8.18 -28.58
C ASP A 297 -1.71 -7.26 -29.38
N ILE A 298 -1.64 -5.98 -29.03
CA ILE A 298 -0.83 -4.97 -29.74
C ILE A 298 -0.07 -4.04 -28.80
N PRO A 299 1.11 -3.55 -29.22
CA PRO A 299 1.75 -2.43 -28.53
C PRO A 299 0.92 -1.16 -28.69
N VAL A 300 0.74 -0.42 -27.59
CA VAL A 300 0.01 0.86 -27.59
C VAL A 300 0.82 1.94 -28.34
N ALA A 301 2.14 1.95 -28.11
CA ALA A 301 3.05 2.92 -28.72
C ALA A 301 4.46 2.33 -28.91
N VAL A 302 5.30 3.10 -29.62
CA VAL A 302 6.74 2.85 -29.65
C VAL A 302 7.37 3.13 -28.29
N ALA A 303 8.53 2.53 -28.04
CA ALA A 303 9.26 2.74 -26.79
C ALA A 303 9.69 4.21 -26.64
N SER A 304 9.46 4.79 -25.46
CA SER A 304 9.92 6.13 -25.09
C SER A 304 11.16 6.03 -24.19
N LEU A 305 12.13 6.92 -24.39
CA LEU A 305 13.33 7.01 -23.56
C LEU A 305 13.05 7.88 -22.33
N ALA A 306 13.34 7.38 -21.13
CA ALA A 306 13.13 8.10 -19.88
C ALA A 306 14.30 9.05 -19.52
N ASN A 307 15.54 8.61 -19.77
CA ASN A 307 16.76 9.33 -19.39
C ASN A 307 17.56 9.81 -20.62
N PRO A 308 17.28 11.02 -21.15
CA PRO A 308 17.98 11.54 -22.33
C PRO A 308 19.49 11.75 -22.09
N ASP A 309 19.91 12.03 -20.85
CA ASP A 309 21.31 12.30 -20.49
C ASP A 309 22.13 11.05 -20.12
N PHE A 310 21.69 9.86 -20.54
CA PHE A 310 22.30 8.56 -20.21
C PHE A 310 23.81 8.45 -20.51
N ALA A 311 24.33 9.24 -21.45
CA ALA A 311 25.76 9.25 -21.78
C ALA A 311 26.63 9.83 -20.65
N GLN A 312 26.09 10.78 -19.87
CA GLN A 312 26.77 11.34 -18.70
C GLN A 312 26.33 10.64 -17.43
N ARG A 313 25.06 10.19 -17.39
CA ARG A 313 24.44 9.58 -16.22
C ARG A 313 23.73 8.28 -16.60
N PRO A 314 24.48 7.19 -16.87
CA PRO A 314 23.87 5.91 -17.20
C PRO A 314 22.98 5.43 -16.05
N ALA A 315 21.80 4.93 -16.42
CA ALA A 315 20.86 4.38 -15.46
C ALA A 315 21.22 2.95 -15.04
N GLY A 316 20.78 2.59 -13.84
CA GLY A 316 20.84 1.26 -13.26
C GLY A 316 19.55 0.95 -12.52
N TRP A 317 19.09 -0.31 -12.62
CA TRP A 317 17.95 -0.84 -11.87
C TRP A 317 16.67 0.02 -11.94
N PRO A 318 16.10 0.27 -13.13
CA PRO A 318 14.82 0.92 -13.23
C PRO A 318 13.72 0.10 -12.55
N VAL A 319 12.85 0.81 -11.85
CA VAL A 319 11.63 0.33 -11.21
C VAL A 319 10.46 1.21 -11.62
N ILE A 320 9.25 0.66 -11.56
CA ILE A 320 8.03 1.34 -11.97
C ILE A 320 6.92 1.01 -10.97
N ALA A 321 6.10 1.99 -10.65
CA ALA A 321 4.80 1.80 -10.01
C ALA A 321 3.73 2.57 -10.80
N LEU A 322 2.47 2.20 -10.60
CA LEU A 322 1.32 2.79 -11.28
C LEU A 322 0.25 3.07 -10.23
N ARG A 323 -0.38 4.23 -10.34
CA ARG A 323 -1.64 4.52 -9.68
C ARG A 323 -2.41 5.54 -10.51
N ASN A 324 -3.73 5.40 -10.57
CA ASN A 324 -4.64 6.33 -11.28
C ASN A 324 -4.23 6.59 -12.76
N GLY A 325 -3.74 5.56 -13.46
CA GLY A 325 -3.28 5.67 -14.85
C GLY A 325 -1.95 6.40 -15.05
N VAL A 326 -1.31 6.89 -13.99
CA VAL A 326 -0.01 7.55 -14.02
C VAL A 326 1.05 6.57 -13.56
N SER A 327 2.04 6.33 -14.43
CA SER A 327 3.18 5.47 -14.09
C SER A 327 4.36 6.32 -13.65
N VAL A 328 4.92 6.06 -12.47
CA VAL A 328 6.17 6.67 -12.01
C VAL A 328 7.30 5.68 -12.24
N VAL A 329 8.33 6.12 -12.99
CA VAL A 329 9.54 5.35 -13.27
C VAL A 329 10.70 5.97 -12.51
N ALA A 330 11.40 5.18 -11.71
CA ALA A 330 12.59 5.61 -10.99
C ALA A 330 13.80 4.74 -11.36
N TRP A 331 15.00 5.31 -11.35
CA TRP A 331 16.25 4.58 -11.57
C TRP A 331 17.39 5.20 -10.77
N VAL A 332 18.43 4.39 -10.54
CA VAL A 332 19.71 4.89 -10.01
C VAL A 332 20.52 5.46 -11.19
N ALA A 333 20.92 6.72 -11.10
CA ALA A 333 21.75 7.39 -12.11
C ALA A 333 23.12 7.71 -11.52
N CYS A 334 24.19 7.11 -12.06
CA CYS A 334 25.55 7.34 -11.59
C CYS A 334 26.33 8.19 -12.60
N ASP A 335 27.24 9.03 -12.13
CA ASP A 335 28.13 9.78 -13.02
C ASP A 335 29.04 8.81 -13.81
N ALA A 336 29.09 8.97 -15.13
CA ALA A 336 29.91 8.13 -16.01
C ALA A 336 31.41 8.23 -15.70
N MET A 337 31.87 9.34 -15.13
CA MET A 337 33.26 9.57 -14.70
C MET A 337 33.50 9.19 -13.25
N ASP A 338 32.46 9.14 -12.41
CA ASP A 338 32.52 8.68 -11.02
C ASP A 338 31.35 7.73 -10.67
N PRO A 339 31.52 6.42 -10.88
CA PRO A 339 30.46 5.43 -10.66
C PRO A 339 30.10 5.22 -9.19
N ASN A 340 30.77 5.90 -8.25
CA ASN A 340 30.40 5.92 -6.84
C ASN A 340 29.56 7.17 -6.47
N SER A 341 29.43 8.12 -7.38
CA SER A 341 28.58 9.29 -7.25
C SER A 341 27.27 9.04 -8.00
N CYS A 342 26.32 8.43 -7.30
CA CYS A 342 24.99 8.16 -7.85
C CYS A 342 23.93 9.06 -7.22
N ASP A 343 22.81 9.25 -7.89
CA ASP A 343 21.57 9.80 -7.35
C ASP A 343 20.38 8.93 -7.81
N ILE A 344 19.19 9.23 -7.31
CA ILE A 344 17.94 8.64 -7.81
C ILE A 344 17.25 9.68 -8.70
N GLU A 345 16.83 9.23 -9.88
CA GLU A 345 16.09 10.03 -10.85
C GLU A 345 14.73 9.42 -11.13
N LEU A 346 13.71 10.25 -11.28
CA LEU A 346 12.32 9.84 -11.48
C LEU A 346 11.64 10.62 -12.62
N ARG A 347 10.64 10.00 -13.25
CA ARG A 347 9.69 10.65 -14.17
C ARG A 347 8.32 9.99 -14.11
N SER A 348 7.29 10.78 -14.31
CA SER A 348 5.90 10.34 -14.42
C SER A 348 5.46 10.25 -15.88
N SER A 349 4.56 9.31 -16.17
CA SER A 349 4.06 9.08 -17.53
C SER A 349 2.57 8.75 -17.59
N ASP A 350 1.85 9.49 -18.44
CA ASP A 350 0.42 9.37 -18.77
C ASP A 350 0.21 9.20 -20.29
N PHE A 351 0.81 8.16 -20.89
CA PHE A 351 0.98 8.01 -22.36
C PHE A 351 1.95 9.03 -23.01
N GLY A 352 2.41 10.03 -22.27
CA GLY A 352 3.59 10.85 -22.55
C GLY A 352 4.51 10.88 -21.33
N TRP A 353 5.60 11.64 -21.37
CA TRP A 353 6.30 12.02 -20.14
C TRP A 353 5.71 13.33 -19.65
N ILE A 354 5.39 13.41 -18.35
CA ILE A 354 4.76 14.60 -17.75
C ILE A 354 5.81 15.69 -17.56
N GLU A 355 6.98 15.33 -17.03
CA GLU A 355 8.07 16.28 -16.81
C GLU A 355 8.92 16.46 -18.07
N ASP A 356 9.47 17.66 -18.29
CA ASP A 356 10.38 17.95 -19.41
C ASP A 356 11.71 17.18 -19.30
N ALA A 357 12.15 16.90 -18.07
CA ALA A 357 13.40 16.21 -17.75
C ALA A 357 13.25 15.36 -16.47
N PRO A 358 14.12 14.36 -16.23
CA PRO A 358 14.14 13.61 -14.99
C PRO A 358 14.29 14.49 -13.75
N VAL A 359 13.47 14.22 -12.72
CA VAL A 359 13.54 14.86 -11.41
C VAL A 359 14.59 14.13 -10.56
N GLN A 360 15.53 14.87 -9.99
CA GLN A 360 16.59 14.33 -9.12
C GLN A 360 16.22 14.49 -7.65
N VAL A 361 16.41 13.43 -6.87
CA VAL A 361 16.20 13.46 -5.41
C VAL A 361 17.28 14.31 -4.71
N SER A 362 18.41 14.59 -5.38
CA SER A 362 19.50 15.44 -4.87
C SER A 362 20.21 14.87 -3.64
N LEU A 363 20.53 13.58 -3.69
CA LEU A 363 21.14 12.86 -2.57
C LEU A 363 22.69 13.06 -2.50
N PRO A 364 23.30 12.86 -1.32
CA PRO A 364 24.77 12.84 -1.20
C PRO A 364 25.42 11.79 -2.11
N PRO A 365 26.64 12.03 -2.63
CA PRO A 365 27.32 11.10 -3.53
C PRO A 365 27.63 9.78 -2.82
N GLU A 366 26.97 8.72 -3.24
CA GLU A 366 27.12 7.38 -2.70
C GLU A 366 26.69 6.35 -3.76
N LYS A 367 27.27 5.16 -3.72
CA LYS A 367 26.83 4.06 -4.59
C LYS A 367 25.48 3.56 -4.10
N ARG A 368 24.53 3.39 -5.02
CA ARG A 368 23.15 2.97 -4.74
C ARG A 368 22.77 1.74 -5.56
N SER A 369 21.91 0.90 -4.99
CA SER A 369 21.35 -0.30 -5.63
C SER A 369 20.08 -0.73 -4.91
N GLY A 370 19.35 -1.71 -5.45
CA GLY A 370 18.19 -2.28 -4.76
C GLY A 370 17.05 -1.27 -4.58
N LEU A 371 16.91 -0.32 -5.50
CA LEU A 371 15.85 0.68 -5.50
C LEU A 371 14.50 -0.01 -5.65
N LYS A 372 13.51 0.41 -4.86
CA LYS A 372 12.09 0.06 -4.95
C LYS A 372 11.24 1.30 -4.73
N LEU A 373 10.02 1.29 -5.26
CA LEU A 373 9.07 2.39 -5.10
C LEU A 373 7.63 1.90 -4.94
N ALA A 374 6.81 2.71 -4.27
CA ALA A 374 5.37 2.55 -4.18
C ALA A 374 4.68 3.93 -4.26
N ILE A 375 3.43 3.96 -4.71
CA ILE A 375 2.62 5.19 -4.83
C ILE A 375 1.38 5.04 -3.94
N ALA A 376 1.20 5.98 -3.02
CA ALA A 376 0.04 6.03 -2.12
C ALA A 376 -1.20 6.63 -2.80
N GLU A 377 -2.34 6.50 -2.13
CA GLU A 377 -3.65 6.99 -2.60
C GLU A 377 -3.65 8.48 -2.94
N ASP A 378 -2.86 9.25 -2.22
CA ASP A 378 -2.69 10.71 -2.36
C ASP A 378 -1.56 11.09 -3.33
N ASP A 379 -1.14 10.16 -4.18
CA ASP A 379 -0.09 10.30 -5.20
C ASP A 379 1.33 10.58 -4.64
N ARG A 380 1.54 10.50 -3.33
CA ARG A 380 2.89 10.53 -2.75
C ARG A 380 3.67 9.28 -3.14
N VAL A 381 4.99 9.40 -3.23
CA VAL A 381 5.87 8.30 -3.62
C VAL A 381 6.80 7.93 -2.47
N GLY A 382 6.77 6.66 -2.07
CA GLY A 382 7.73 6.07 -1.13
C GLY A 382 8.89 5.44 -1.89
N LEU A 383 10.11 5.67 -1.43
CA LEU A 383 11.33 5.09 -1.99
C LEU A 383 12.14 4.38 -0.92
N ILE A 384 12.73 3.24 -1.28
CA ILE A 384 13.73 2.55 -0.46
C ILE A 384 14.89 2.08 -1.34
N TRP A 385 16.11 2.18 -0.83
CA TRP A 385 17.30 1.73 -1.54
C TRP A 385 18.42 1.29 -0.60
N THR A 386 19.35 0.50 -1.13
CA THR A 386 20.60 0.15 -0.47
C THR A 386 21.70 1.12 -0.89
N GLY A 387 22.27 1.82 0.08
CA GLY A 387 23.45 2.64 -0.05
C GLY A 387 24.73 1.94 0.46
N GLY A 388 25.84 2.64 0.34
CA GLY A 388 27.09 2.31 1.02
C GLY A 388 28.07 1.48 0.20
N ALA A 389 29.22 1.22 0.82
CA ALA A 389 30.27 0.40 0.24
C ALA A 389 29.84 -1.08 0.24
N SER A 390 30.45 -1.91 -0.61
CA SER A 390 30.08 -3.34 -0.69
C SER A 390 30.24 -4.08 0.64
N ASN A 391 31.15 -3.63 1.51
CA ASN A 391 31.44 -4.20 2.82
C ASN A 391 30.74 -3.52 4.00
N ASP A 392 30.01 -2.44 3.74
CA ASP A 392 29.32 -1.63 4.74
C ASP A 392 28.08 -1.00 4.07
N ARG A 393 26.99 -1.75 4.08
CA ARG A 393 25.73 -1.40 3.42
C ARG A 393 24.82 -0.65 4.38
N LYS A 394 24.01 0.24 3.82
CA LYS A 394 23.02 1.05 4.54
C LYS A 394 21.67 0.93 3.86
N ILE A 395 20.59 0.97 4.63
CA ILE A 395 19.23 1.05 4.11
C ILE A 395 18.74 2.47 4.31
N TRP A 396 18.30 3.05 3.22
CA TRP A 396 17.76 4.39 3.19
C TRP A 396 16.34 4.35 2.64
N ALA A 397 15.51 5.26 3.13
CA ALA A 397 14.20 5.52 2.58
C ALA A 397 13.98 7.02 2.41
N ALA A 398 13.04 7.39 1.55
CA ALA A 398 12.60 8.77 1.41
C ALA A 398 11.15 8.79 0.92
N GLN A 399 10.51 9.93 1.10
CA GLN A 399 9.20 10.21 0.58
C GLN A 399 9.28 11.41 -0.38
N LEU A 400 8.49 11.35 -1.44
CA LEU A 400 8.31 12.45 -2.38
C LEU A 400 6.83 12.86 -2.39
N ASN A 401 6.60 14.13 -2.64
CA ASN A 401 5.27 14.65 -2.89
C ASN A 401 4.77 14.27 -4.31
N PRO A 402 3.50 14.57 -4.66
CA PRO A 402 2.95 14.24 -5.99
C PRO A 402 3.70 14.88 -7.17
N GLU A 403 4.45 15.96 -6.96
CA GLU A 403 5.31 16.58 -7.97
C GLU A 403 6.73 15.95 -8.03
N LEU A 404 6.93 14.79 -7.40
CA LEU A 404 8.20 14.07 -7.28
C LEU A 404 9.31 14.86 -6.57
N ALA A 405 8.97 15.93 -5.84
CA ALA A 405 9.92 16.67 -5.03
C ALA A 405 10.13 15.97 -3.68
N PRO A 406 11.36 15.94 -3.14
CA PRO A 406 11.61 15.40 -1.81
C PRO A 406 10.73 16.08 -0.76
N ASP A 407 9.96 15.27 -0.05
CA ASP A 407 9.17 15.70 1.10
C ASP A 407 9.98 15.32 2.35
N GLY A 408 10.68 16.30 2.94
CA GLY A 408 11.60 16.07 4.05
C GLY A 408 12.96 15.47 3.68
N ALA A 409 13.75 15.16 4.71
CA ALA A 409 15.07 14.56 4.55
C ALA A 409 14.99 13.03 4.40
N PRO A 410 15.84 12.40 3.58
CA PRO A 410 15.94 10.94 3.54
C PRO A 410 16.25 10.33 4.91
N TRP A 411 15.57 9.24 5.23
CA TRP A 411 15.75 8.50 6.47
C TRP A 411 16.83 7.42 6.31
N LEU A 412 17.78 7.41 7.25
CA LEU A 412 18.68 6.27 7.41
C LEU A 412 17.97 5.23 8.29
N LEU A 413 17.38 4.21 7.66
CA LEU A 413 16.65 3.15 8.37
C LEU A 413 17.61 2.23 9.14
N GLN A 414 18.74 1.91 8.51
CA GLN A 414 19.78 1.09 9.12
C GLN A 414 21.16 1.37 8.51
N ASP A 415 22.19 1.30 9.34
CA ASP A 415 23.59 1.35 8.92
C ASP A 415 24.34 0.05 9.24
N SER A 416 25.61 0.02 8.83
CA SER A 416 26.58 -0.99 9.29
C SER A 416 26.21 -2.43 8.93
N ILE A 417 25.48 -2.68 7.83
CA ILE A 417 25.08 -4.03 7.41
C ILE A 417 26.26 -4.71 6.70
N PRO A 418 26.79 -5.82 7.26
CA PRO A 418 27.89 -6.56 6.65
C PRO A 418 27.52 -7.20 5.29
N SER A 419 28.55 -7.48 4.48
CA SER A 419 28.47 -7.94 3.08
C SER A 419 27.81 -9.32 2.81
N ILE A 420 26.94 -9.85 3.67
CA ILE A 420 26.26 -11.12 3.35
C ILE A 420 25.00 -10.85 2.50
N GLY A 421 25.12 -11.08 1.18
CA GLY A 421 24.00 -10.97 0.24
C GLY A 421 23.70 -9.55 -0.26
N TYR A 422 22.50 -9.39 -0.84
CA TYR A 422 21.96 -8.12 -1.28
C TYR A 422 20.89 -7.69 -0.27
N PRO A 423 21.18 -6.78 0.68
CA PRO A 423 20.22 -6.38 1.70
C PRO A 423 19.22 -5.39 1.09
N ASN A 424 18.49 -5.84 0.07
CA ASN A 424 17.46 -5.06 -0.58
C ASN A 424 16.21 -5.15 0.28
N GLY A 425 15.68 -4.00 0.65
CA GLY A 425 14.35 -3.87 1.23
C GLY A 425 13.30 -3.64 0.15
N ASP A 426 12.05 -3.51 0.58
CA ASP A 426 10.92 -3.13 -0.25
C ASP A 426 10.05 -2.09 0.45
N VAL A 427 9.18 -1.45 -0.33
CA VAL A 427 8.22 -0.46 0.16
C VAL A 427 6.84 -0.79 -0.41
N ALA A 428 5.82 -0.72 0.43
CA ALA A 428 4.43 -0.84 0.04
C ALA A 428 3.66 0.39 0.50
N ALA A 429 2.82 0.94 -0.37
CA ALA A 429 1.83 1.93 0.03
C ALA A 429 0.59 1.17 0.54
N LEU A 430 0.09 1.59 1.69
CA LEU A 430 -1.05 1.01 2.37
C LEU A 430 -2.30 1.85 2.07
N GLU A 431 -3.49 1.23 2.18
CA GLU A 431 -4.76 1.88 1.86
C GLU A 431 -5.15 2.97 2.86
N ASP A 432 -4.58 2.95 4.06
CA ASP A 432 -4.74 4.03 5.04
C ASP A 432 -3.86 5.27 4.76
N GLY A 433 -3.18 5.29 3.60
CA GLY A 433 -2.33 6.39 3.17
C GLY A 433 -0.91 6.37 3.75
N THR A 434 -0.55 5.34 4.51
CA THR A 434 0.81 5.17 5.06
C THR A 434 1.72 4.36 4.14
N PHE A 435 3.02 4.37 4.40
CA PHE A 435 4.01 3.53 3.74
C PHE A 435 4.61 2.53 4.73
N ALA A 436 4.60 1.25 4.38
CA ALA A 436 5.38 0.22 5.04
C ALA A 436 6.74 0.05 4.34
N PHE A 437 7.81 0.09 5.11
CA PHE A 437 9.17 -0.17 4.66
C PHE A 437 9.72 -1.40 5.38
N ALA A 438 10.15 -2.41 4.64
CA ALA A 438 10.73 -3.61 5.23
C ALA A 438 12.11 -3.90 4.64
N TRP A 439 13.04 -4.35 5.49
CA TRP A 439 14.42 -4.61 5.07
C TRP A 439 15.08 -5.72 5.88
N PRO A 440 16.02 -6.45 5.29
CA PRO A 440 16.74 -7.51 5.97
C PRO A 440 17.92 -6.95 6.78
N ASP A 441 18.18 -7.59 7.91
CA ASP A 441 19.31 -7.30 8.78
C ASP A 441 20.06 -8.59 9.14
N SER A 442 21.29 -8.66 8.63
CA SER A 442 22.20 -9.78 8.91
C SER A 442 22.87 -9.75 10.28
N VAL A 443 22.91 -8.59 10.94
CA VAL A 443 23.51 -8.42 12.28
C VAL A 443 22.56 -8.96 13.32
N ASP A 444 21.32 -8.49 13.29
CA ASP A 444 20.27 -8.93 14.22
C ASP A 444 19.55 -10.21 13.74
N LYS A 445 19.87 -10.69 12.54
CA LYS A 445 19.35 -11.92 11.92
C LYS A 445 17.83 -11.90 11.84
N ARG A 446 17.31 -10.92 11.12
CA ARG A 446 15.89 -10.62 11.09
C ARG A 446 15.51 -9.81 9.87
N VAL A 447 14.21 -9.71 9.65
CA VAL A 447 13.62 -8.68 8.78
C VAL A 447 12.95 -7.66 9.67
N HIS A 448 13.26 -6.39 9.45
CA HIS A 448 12.62 -5.25 10.09
C HIS A 448 11.47 -4.76 9.20
N ILE A 449 10.46 -4.15 9.82
CA ILE A 449 9.39 -3.42 9.16
C ILE A 449 9.10 -2.16 9.98
N ARG A 450 8.78 -1.06 9.31
CA ARG A 450 8.33 0.21 9.91
C ARG A 450 7.30 0.88 9.03
N ARG A 451 6.36 1.59 9.65
CA ARG A 451 5.31 2.36 8.98
C ARG A 451 5.49 3.87 9.18
N PHE A 452 5.30 4.64 8.11
CA PHE A 452 5.39 6.11 8.13
C PHE A 452 4.16 6.71 7.45
N SER A 453 3.53 7.69 8.09
CA SER A 453 2.45 8.48 7.45
C SER A 453 2.97 9.72 6.73
N GLY A 454 4.19 10.17 7.04
CA GLY A 454 4.78 11.38 6.47
C GLY A 454 6.27 11.56 6.84
N PRO A 455 6.90 12.62 6.32
CA PRO A 455 8.35 12.89 6.42
C PRO A 455 8.89 12.99 7.85
N GLU A 456 8.07 13.54 8.76
CA GLU A 456 8.46 13.92 10.12
C GLU A 456 7.71 13.11 11.20
N LEU A 457 6.82 12.19 10.80
CA LEU A 457 5.98 11.41 11.70
C LEU A 457 6.15 9.91 11.40
N PRO A 458 7.13 9.24 12.03
CA PRO A 458 7.05 7.79 12.18
C PRO A 458 5.81 7.53 13.01
N LEU A 459 4.84 6.81 12.45
CA LEU A 459 3.55 6.60 13.09
C LEU A 459 3.71 5.77 14.39
N VAL A 460 4.67 4.85 14.36
CA VAL A 460 5.05 4.02 15.49
C VAL A 460 6.55 4.20 15.75
N THR A 461 6.91 5.05 16.70
CA THR A 461 8.34 5.29 17.04
C THR A 461 8.96 4.23 17.95
N ASP A 462 8.16 3.38 18.62
CA ASP A 462 8.68 2.46 19.65
C ASP A 462 7.95 1.11 19.73
N VAL A 463 7.76 0.46 18.57
CA VAL A 463 7.56 -1.00 18.51
C VAL A 463 8.83 -1.58 17.92
N GLY A 464 9.85 -1.74 18.75
CA GLY A 464 11.00 -2.56 18.40
C GLY A 464 10.50 -3.95 18.01
N ASP A 465 10.33 -4.19 16.71
CA ASP A 465 10.06 -5.47 16.07
C ASP A 465 8.57 -5.73 15.78
N GLU A 466 7.89 -4.82 15.07
CA GLU A 466 6.55 -5.08 14.49
C GLU A 466 6.47 -6.37 13.67
N ALA A 467 7.62 -6.89 13.22
CA ALA A 467 7.82 -8.23 12.73
C ALA A 467 7.33 -9.29 13.73
N PRO A 468 6.14 -9.89 13.56
CA PRO A 468 5.69 -10.97 14.43
C PRO A 468 6.41 -12.30 14.14
N TRP A 469 7.31 -12.30 13.14
CA TRP A 469 8.08 -13.47 12.74
C TRP A 469 9.32 -13.71 13.62
N PRO A 470 9.77 -14.96 13.74
CA PRO A 470 10.99 -15.30 14.47
C PRO A 470 12.26 -14.78 13.76
N ALA A 471 13.40 -14.88 14.45
CA ALA A 471 14.70 -14.59 13.86
C ALA A 471 14.95 -15.41 12.58
N SER A 472 15.50 -14.76 11.56
CA SER A 472 15.80 -15.31 10.25
C SER A 472 17.28 -15.15 9.92
N GLU A 473 17.99 -16.28 9.91
CA GLU A 473 19.39 -16.32 9.48
C GLU A 473 19.50 -15.97 8.00
N LEU A 474 20.56 -15.26 7.59
CA LEU A 474 20.81 -14.93 6.18
C LEU A 474 19.63 -14.22 5.48
N ALA A 475 18.84 -13.44 6.24
CA ALA A 475 17.76 -12.63 5.69
C ALA A 475 18.27 -11.75 4.54
N THR A 476 17.61 -11.79 3.38
CA THR A 476 17.96 -11.01 2.19
C THR A 476 16.76 -10.92 1.24
N GLN A 477 16.76 -9.95 0.31
CA GLN A 477 15.72 -9.80 -0.72
C GLN A 477 14.31 -9.82 -0.14
N VAL A 478 13.96 -8.78 0.62
CA VAL A 478 12.59 -8.59 1.11
C VAL A 478 11.74 -8.06 -0.04
N HIS A 479 10.52 -8.57 -0.17
CA HIS A 479 9.51 -8.12 -1.11
C HIS A 479 8.15 -8.02 -0.42
N MET A 480 7.35 -7.03 -0.80
CA MET A 480 6.05 -6.77 -0.19
C MET A 480 4.97 -6.52 -1.24
N SER A 481 3.74 -6.88 -0.90
CA SER A 481 2.54 -6.49 -1.64
C SER A 481 1.41 -6.26 -0.66
N ALA A 482 0.69 -5.16 -0.84
CA ALA A 482 -0.48 -4.82 -0.04
C ALA A 482 -1.74 -4.81 -0.92
N SER A 483 -2.88 -5.12 -0.31
CA SER A 483 -4.22 -4.97 -0.89
C SER A 483 -5.24 -4.96 0.25
N GLY A 484 -6.21 -4.07 0.21
CA GLY A 484 -7.12 -3.88 1.33
C GLY A 484 -6.34 -3.48 2.58
N ASN A 485 -6.70 -4.10 3.69
CA ASN A 485 -6.00 -4.02 4.97
C ASN A 485 -4.92 -5.10 5.15
N LEU A 486 -4.55 -5.83 4.10
CA LEU A 486 -3.57 -6.92 4.16
C LEU A 486 -2.23 -6.49 3.57
N LEU A 487 -1.15 -6.95 4.21
CA LEU A 487 0.22 -6.79 3.75
C LEU A 487 0.95 -8.12 3.81
N THR A 488 1.33 -8.67 2.66
CA THR A 488 2.19 -9.84 2.59
C THR A 488 3.64 -9.41 2.54
N VAL A 489 4.46 -9.96 3.43
CA VAL A 489 5.91 -9.76 3.48
C VAL A 489 6.60 -11.09 3.23
N VAL A 490 7.46 -11.15 2.22
CA VAL A 490 8.27 -12.33 1.91
C VAL A 490 9.75 -11.98 1.82
N TRP A 491 10.61 -12.94 2.16
CA TRP A 491 12.05 -12.75 2.11
C TRP A 491 12.78 -14.09 1.96
N LEU A 492 14.05 -14.05 1.59
CA LEU A 492 14.92 -15.22 1.63
C LEU A 492 15.54 -15.36 3.01
N GLY A 493 15.51 -16.56 3.57
CA GLY A 493 16.13 -16.89 4.85
C GLY A 493 16.77 -18.29 4.87
N GLY A 494 17.70 -18.49 5.78
CA GLY A 494 18.44 -19.73 5.99
C GLY A 494 17.65 -20.74 6.81
N VAL A 495 17.40 -21.93 6.25
CA VAL A 495 16.75 -23.05 6.94
C VAL A 495 17.51 -24.33 6.62
N ASN A 496 18.04 -25.01 7.64
CA ASN A 496 18.76 -26.29 7.49
C ASN A 496 19.89 -26.25 6.43
N ASN A 497 20.72 -25.20 6.44
CA ASN A 497 21.79 -24.93 5.45
C ASN A 497 21.31 -24.66 4.01
N LEU A 498 20.01 -24.46 3.80
CA LEU A 498 19.44 -24.04 2.51
C LEU A 498 18.89 -22.62 2.64
N VAL A 499 18.84 -21.91 1.52
CA VAL A 499 18.15 -20.61 1.43
C VAL A 499 16.74 -20.91 0.93
N ARG A 500 15.74 -20.50 1.70
CA ARG A 500 14.31 -20.76 1.52
C ARG A 500 13.53 -19.45 1.46
N LEU A 501 12.41 -19.48 0.75
CA LEU A 501 11.47 -18.37 0.75
C LEU A 501 10.62 -18.46 2.02
N GLN A 502 10.66 -17.42 2.83
CA GLN A 502 9.92 -17.26 4.08
C GLN A 502 8.92 -16.13 3.92
N GLY A 503 7.86 -16.12 4.73
CA GLY A 503 6.92 -15.01 4.71
C GLY A 503 5.82 -15.12 5.75
N GLN A 504 5.05 -14.04 5.84
CA GLN A 504 3.90 -13.90 6.71
C GLN A 504 2.96 -12.81 6.14
N VAL A 505 1.68 -12.91 6.42
CA VAL A 505 0.67 -11.88 6.10
C VAL A 505 0.33 -11.13 7.37
N LEU A 506 0.26 -9.80 7.29
CA LEU A 506 -0.12 -8.89 8.36
C LEU A 506 -1.45 -8.23 7.99
N SER A 507 -2.28 -7.91 8.98
CA SER A 507 -3.43 -7.02 8.81
C SER A 507 -3.23 -5.75 9.62
N TYR A 508 -3.50 -4.60 9.02
CA TYR A 508 -3.40 -3.29 9.66
C TYR A 508 -4.75 -2.60 9.73
#